data_AF-A0A182XZJ3-F1
#
_entry.id   AF-A0A182XZJ3-F1
#
_cell.length_a   1.000
_cell.length_b   1.000
_cell.length_c   1.000
_cell.angle_alpha   90.00
_cell.angle_beta   90.00
_cell.angle_gamma   90.00
#
_symmetry.space_group_name_H-M   'P 1'
#
loop_
_entity.id
_entity.type
_entity.pdbx_description
1 polymer ?
#
loop_
_entity_poly.entity_id
_entity_poly.type
_entity_poly.pdbx_seq_one_letter_code
_entity_poly.pdbx_strand_id
1 'polypeptide(L)'
;MKAVYVLAIALSLAVATQAAPQFLLGTLTTLSQTVTNLVTQITTLLNNVLVSAGSTTQSVLSSVVANALSLLFGLANSTISLLAVPQGALATVNTLLTNALNQIATVVAGAGTSLTTLVPALGTVQTILSTLVANLSALNLTALVPLQTTLTQLATTLGSAVSQISG
;
A
#
# COMPACT_ATOMS: atom_id res chain seq x y z
N MET A 1 -9.31 -21.73 1.27
CA MET A 1 -9.26 -21.51 2.74
C MET A 1 -8.91 -20.06 3.16
N LYS A 2 -8.73 -19.09 2.25
CA LYS A 2 -8.36 -17.70 2.61
C LYS A 2 -9.54 -16.75 2.88
N ALA A 3 -10.71 -17.00 2.26
CA ALA A 3 -11.91 -16.18 2.47
C ALA A 3 -12.55 -16.35 3.87
N VAL A 4 -12.34 -17.52 4.50
CA VAL A 4 -12.92 -17.85 5.82
C VAL A 4 -12.27 -17.02 6.94
N TYR A 5 -10.99 -16.68 6.82
CA TYR A 5 -10.30 -15.83 7.80
C TYR A 5 -10.80 -14.38 7.77
N VAL A 6 -11.12 -13.85 6.59
CA VAL A 6 -11.68 -12.49 6.46
C VAL A 6 -13.08 -12.41 7.07
N LEU A 7 -13.91 -13.43 6.86
CA LEU A 7 -15.24 -13.52 7.48
C LEU A 7 -15.17 -13.72 9.00
N ALA A 8 -14.24 -14.55 9.50
CA ALA A 8 -14.09 -14.78 10.94
C ALA A 8 -13.59 -13.53 11.68
N ILE A 9 -12.73 -12.71 11.05
CA ILE A 9 -12.30 -11.41 11.59
C ILE A 9 -13.47 -10.41 11.57
N ALA A 10 -14.27 -10.38 10.51
CA ALA A 10 -15.46 -9.52 10.44
C ALA A 10 -16.52 -9.89 11.50
N LEU A 11 -16.76 -11.19 11.74
CA LEU A 11 -17.70 -11.66 12.76
C LEU A 11 -17.18 -11.44 14.19
N SER A 12 -15.88 -11.64 14.44
CA SER A 12 -15.30 -11.38 15.78
C SER A 12 -15.20 -9.89 16.10
N LEU A 13 -14.98 -9.02 15.10
CA LEU A 13 -15.18 -7.58 15.25
C LEU A 13 -16.64 -7.26 15.60
N ALA A 14 -17.62 -7.81 14.88
CA ALA A 14 -19.04 -7.55 15.11
C ALA A 14 -19.54 -7.98 16.51
N VAL A 15 -18.90 -8.97 17.15
CA VAL A 15 -19.24 -9.41 18.51
C VAL A 15 -18.52 -8.58 19.58
N ALA A 16 -17.31 -8.06 19.30
CA ALA A 16 -16.63 -7.10 20.17
C ALA A 16 -17.23 -5.68 20.12
N THR A 17 -18.06 -5.38 19.10
CA THR A 17 -18.60 -4.03 18.85
C THR A 17 -19.81 -3.62 19.68
N GLN A 18 -20.34 -4.47 20.58
CA GLN A 18 -21.37 -4.02 21.53
C GLN A 18 -20.79 -3.06 22.62
N ALA A 19 -19.47 -2.86 22.67
CA ALA A 19 -18.81 -1.90 23.55
C ALA A 19 -17.79 -0.97 22.85
N ALA A 20 -17.61 -1.08 21.53
CA ALA A 20 -16.67 -0.23 20.80
C ALA A 20 -17.30 1.12 20.44
N PRO A 21 -16.67 2.26 20.74
CA PRO A 21 -17.15 3.57 20.31
C PRO A 21 -17.32 3.61 18.79
N GLN A 22 -18.48 4.03 18.28
CA GLN A 22 -18.79 4.09 16.84
C GLN A 22 -17.72 4.85 16.01
N PHE A 23 -17.02 5.79 16.64
CA PHE A 23 -15.89 6.53 16.07
C PHE A 23 -14.70 5.63 15.64
N LEU A 24 -14.43 4.56 16.39
CA LEU A 24 -13.36 3.62 16.12
C LEU A 24 -13.65 2.78 14.86
N LEU A 25 -14.89 2.33 14.71
CA LEU A 25 -15.35 1.59 13.53
C LEU A 25 -15.32 2.45 12.27
N GLY A 26 -15.74 3.71 12.36
CA GLY A 26 -15.68 4.67 11.24
C GLY A 26 -14.25 4.87 10.75
N THR A 27 -13.32 5.15 11.67
CA THR A 27 -11.92 5.40 11.33
C THR A 27 -11.23 4.16 10.74
N LEU A 28 -11.46 2.97 11.30
CA LEU A 28 -10.90 1.72 10.76
C LEU A 28 -11.46 1.37 9.38
N THR A 29 -12.73 1.67 9.12
CA THR A 29 -13.35 1.47 7.79
C THR A 29 -12.71 2.39 6.75
N THR A 30 -12.57 3.67 7.06
CA THR A 30 -11.89 4.64 6.17
C THR A 30 -10.43 4.27 5.92
N LEU A 31 -9.74 3.80 6.95
CA LEU A 31 -8.34 3.37 6.87
C LEU A 31 -8.18 2.15 5.97
N SER A 32 -9.03 1.14 6.16
CA SER A 32 -9.10 -0.07 5.32
C SER A 32 -9.36 0.30 3.86
N GLN A 33 -10.29 1.21 3.60
CA GLN A 33 -10.59 1.67 2.25
C GLN A 33 -9.43 2.47 1.65
N THR A 34 -8.75 3.31 2.43
CA THR A 34 -7.56 4.04 1.99
C THR A 34 -6.42 3.10 1.61
N VAL A 35 -6.14 2.08 2.42
CA VAL A 35 -5.14 1.06 2.12
C VAL A 35 -5.54 0.26 0.88
N THR A 36 -6.80 -0.11 0.74
CA THR A 36 -7.31 -0.82 -0.45
C THR A 36 -7.12 0.03 -1.71
N ASN A 37 -7.48 1.30 -1.67
CA ASN A 37 -7.29 2.22 -2.80
C ASN A 37 -5.81 2.40 -3.16
N LEU A 38 -4.93 2.47 -2.15
CA LEU A 38 -3.48 2.53 -2.36
C LEU A 38 -2.98 1.29 -3.09
N VAL A 39 -3.43 0.11 -2.63
CA VAL A 39 -3.15 -1.18 -3.29
C VAL A 39 -3.61 -1.18 -4.73
N THR A 40 -4.83 -0.70 -5.00
CA THR A 40 -5.37 -0.61 -6.36
C THR A 40 -4.51 0.29 -7.25
N GLN A 41 -4.17 1.50 -6.81
CA GLN A 41 -3.39 2.44 -7.62
C GLN A 41 -2.00 1.89 -7.99
N ILE A 42 -1.30 1.32 -7.01
CA ILE A 42 0.04 0.76 -7.23
C ILE A 42 -0.05 -0.49 -8.13
N THR A 43 -1.06 -1.34 -7.94
CA THR A 43 -1.32 -2.49 -8.80
C THR A 43 -1.59 -2.06 -10.25
N THR A 44 -2.41 -1.04 -10.46
CA THR A 44 -2.68 -0.48 -11.80
C THR A 44 -1.39 -0.03 -12.47
N LEU A 45 -0.55 0.72 -11.75
CA LEU A 45 0.73 1.19 -12.29
C LEU A 45 1.65 0.03 -12.69
N LEU A 46 1.77 -0.98 -11.82
CA LEU A 46 2.58 -2.17 -12.08
C LEU A 46 2.07 -2.99 -13.27
N ASN A 47 0.75 -3.12 -13.40
CA ASN A 47 0.14 -3.80 -14.55
C ASN A 47 0.39 -3.03 -15.85
N ASN A 48 0.27 -1.70 -15.83
CA ASN A 48 0.56 -0.88 -17.00
C ASN A 48 2.04 -1.04 -17.44
N VAL A 49 2.95 -1.11 -16.48
CA VAL A 49 4.38 -1.39 -16.73
C VAL A 49 4.56 -2.76 -17.39
N LEU A 50 3.95 -3.82 -16.84
CA LEU A 50 4.02 -5.17 -17.41
C LEU A 50 3.48 -5.27 -18.84
N VAL A 51 2.40 -4.53 -19.15
CA VAL A 51 1.78 -4.51 -20.48
C VAL A 51 2.66 -3.72 -21.47
N SER A 52 3.31 -2.66 -21.01
CA SER A 52 4.19 -1.84 -21.84
C SER A 52 5.60 -2.44 -22.02
N ALA A 53 5.96 -3.44 -21.22
CA ALA A 53 7.25 -4.12 -21.27
C ALA A 53 7.33 -5.10 -22.46
N GLY A 54 8.43 -5.07 -23.20
CA GLY A 54 8.74 -6.08 -24.22
C GLY A 54 8.99 -7.47 -23.58
N SER A 55 8.93 -8.53 -24.39
CA SER A 55 9.00 -9.93 -23.93
C SER A 55 10.21 -10.25 -23.03
N THR A 56 11.38 -9.69 -23.35
CA THR A 56 12.61 -9.86 -22.54
C THR A 56 12.52 -9.18 -21.18
N THR A 57 12.04 -7.94 -21.14
CA THR A 57 11.86 -7.16 -19.90
C THR A 57 10.73 -7.74 -19.05
N GLN A 58 9.68 -8.27 -19.68
CA GLN A 58 8.52 -8.84 -19.01
C GLN A 58 8.86 -10.07 -18.16
N SER A 59 9.77 -10.94 -18.61
CA SER A 59 10.22 -12.10 -17.83
C SER A 59 10.85 -11.68 -16.50
N VAL A 60 11.75 -10.70 -16.53
CA VAL A 60 12.44 -10.19 -15.33
C VAL A 60 11.48 -9.40 -14.44
N LEU A 61 10.66 -8.52 -15.04
CA LEU A 61 9.65 -7.73 -14.33
C LEU A 61 8.58 -8.58 -13.66
N SER A 62 8.20 -9.72 -14.24
CA SER A 62 7.14 -10.56 -13.71
C SER A 62 7.43 -11.01 -12.27
N SER A 63 8.69 -11.32 -11.96
CA SER A 63 9.11 -11.70 -10.61
C SER A 63 9.04 -10.52 -9.63
N VAL A 64 9.50 -9.35 -10.05
CA VAL A 64 9.48 -8.13 -9.21
C VAL A 64 8.06 -7.64 -8.98
N VAL A 65 7.22 -7.65 -10.02
CA VAL A 65 5.81 -7.27 -9.92
C VAL A 65 5.04 -8.28 -9.07
N ALA A 66 5.27 -9.58 -9.23
CA ALA A 66 4.65 -10.59 -8.38
C ALA A 66 5.04 -10.40 -6.90
N ASN A 67 6.30 -10.06 -6.62
CA ASN A 67 6.74 -9.73 -5.27
C ASN A 67 6.04 -8.46 -4.74
N ALA A 68 5.98 -7.39 -5.54
CA ALA A 68 5.28 -6.16 -5.17
C ALA A 68 3.80 -6.39 -4.88
N LEU A 69 3.11 -7.19 -5.71
CA LEU A 69 1.72 -7.57 -5.49
C LEU A 69 1.55 -8.38 -4.19
N SER A 70 2.45 -9.32 -3.90
CA SER A 70 2.47 -10.07 -2.64
C SER A 70 2.59 -9.14 -1.43
N LEU A 71 3.49 -8.15 -1.50
CA LEU A 71 3.66 -7.13 -0.45
C LEU A 71 2.43 -6.24 -0.31
N LEU A 72 1.76 -5.87 -1.41
CA LEU A 72 0.50 -5.13 -1.38
C LEU A 72 -0.62 -5.92 -0.67
N PHE A 73 -0.69 -7.24 -0.87
CA PHE A 73 -1.59 -8.08 -0.06
C PHE A 73 -1.17 -8.14 1.41
N GLY A 74 0.14 -8.15 1.70
CA GLY A 74 0.66 -8.00 3.06
C GLY A 74 0.24 -6.68 3.70
N LEU A 75 0.17 -5.60 2.92
CA LEU A 75 -0.21 -4.27 3.38
C LEU A 75 -1.66 -4.24 3.84
N ALA A 76 -2.57 -4.85 3.09
CA ALA A 76 -3.96 -5.01 3.49
C ALA A 76 -4.08 -5.78 4.81
N ASN A 77 -3.25 -6.82 5.02
CA ASN A 77 -3.23 -7.58 6.28
C ASN A 77 -2.61 -6.80 7.46
N SER A 78 -1.69 -5.87 7.18
CA SER A 78 -1.07 -5.02 8.21
C SER A 78 -2.09 -4.09 8.89
N THR A 79 -3.27 -3.89 8.30
CA THR A 79 -4.36 -3.13 8.93
C THR A 79 -4.82 -3.72 10.27
N ILE A 80 -4.60 -5.01 10.51
CA ILE A 80 -4.87 -5.65 11.81
C ILE A 80 -3.98 -5.05 12.91
N SER A 81 -2.72 -4.72 12.61
CA SER A 81 -1.82 -4.09 13.58
C SER A 81 -2.26 -2.67 13.96
N LEU A 82 -3.09 -2.03 13.14
CA LEU A 82 -3.63 -0.69 13.39
C LEU A 82 -4.68 -0.70 14.52
N LEU A 83 -5.25 -1.85 14.89
CA LEU A 83 -6.13 -1.95 16.06
C LEU A 83 -5.39 -1.64 17.38
N ALA A 84 -4.07 -1.82 17.42
CA ALA A 84 -3.25 -1.53 18.60
C ALA A 84 -2.76 -0.07 18.65
N VAL A 85 -3.11 0.76 17.65
CA VAL A 85 -2.67 2.17 17.57
C VAL A 85 -3.65 3.05 18.38
N PRO A 86 -3.16 3.97 19.22
CA PRO A 86 -4.01 4.93 19.92
C PRO A 86 -4.86 5.77 18.95
N GLN A 87 -6.12 6.06 19.30
CA GLN A 87 -7.07 6.75 18.40
C GLN A 87 -6.58 8.11 17.89
N GLY A 88 -5.91 8.90 18.74
CA GLY A 88 -5.32 10.18 18.32
C GLY A 88 -4.26 10.01 17.23
N ALA A 89 -3.50 8.93 17.28
CA ALA A 89 -2.52 8.60 16.24
C ALA A 89 -3.14 7.95 15.01
N LEU A 90 -4.25 7.19 15.16
CA LEU A 90 -4.97 6.61 14.01
C LEU A 90 -5.46 7.68 13.03
N ALA A 91 -5.96 8.81 13.54
CA ALA A 91 -6.36 9.94 12.70
C ALA A 91 -5.17 10.47 11.88
N THR A 92 -4.01 10.67 12.53
CA THR A 92 -2.79 11.10 11.85
C THR A 92 -2.31 10.08 10.82
N VAL A 93 -2.31 8.79 11.16
CA VAL A 93 -1.95 7.70 10.24
C VAL A 93 -2.88 7.70 9.02
N ASN A 94 -4.19 7.86 9.23
CA ASN A 94 -5.15 7.94 8.15
C ASN A 94 -4.87 9.15 7.23
N THR A 95 -4.64 10.34 7.80
CA THR A 95 -4.27 11.53 7.03
C THR A 95 -2.99 11.30 6.20
N LEU A 96 -1.96 10.71 6.79
CA LEU A 96 -0.71 10.39 6.09
C LEU A 96 -0.95 9.43 4.91
N LEU A 97 -1.73 8.37 5.13
CA LEU A 97 -2.08 7.41 4.09
C LEU A 97 -2.95 8.02 2.99
N THR A 98 -3.95 8.84 3.35
CA THR A 98 -4.80 9.55 2.37
C THR A 98 -3.97 10.52 1.54
N ASN A 99 -3.04 11.27 2.15
CA ASN A 99 -2.16 12.17 1.42
C ASN A 99 -1.23 11.43 0.45
N ALA A 100 -0.68 10.29 0.87
CA ALA A 100 0.12 9.44 0.00
C ALA A 100 -0.71 8.85 -1.15
N LEU A 101 -1.92 8.37 -0.86
CA LEU A 101 -2.86 7.88 -1.86
C LEU A 101 -3.19 8.96 -2.91
N ASN A 102 -3.51 10.18 -2.48
CA ASN A 102 -3.84 11.27 -3.40
C ASN A 102 -2.66 11.60 -4.32
N GLN A 103 -1.45 11.69 -3.79
CA GLN A 103 -0.25 11.91 -4.59
C GLN A 103 0.00 10.78 -5.58
N ILE A 104 -0.13 9.51 -5.14
CA ILE A 104 0.03 8.36 -6.01
C ILE A 104 -1.05 8.33 -7.10
N ALA A 105 -2.30 8.62 -6.76
CA ALA A 105 -3.38 8.69 -7.74
C ALA A 105 -3.12 9.77 -8.81
N THR A 106 -2.60 10.94 -8.42
CA THR A 106 -2.17 11.98 -9.37
C THR A 106 -1.04 11.47 -10.28
N VAL A 107 -0.05 10.79 -9.72
CA VAL A 107 1.06 10.21 -10.50
C VAL A 107 0.55 9.16 -11.48
N VAL A 108 -0.29 8.23 -11.05
CA VAL A 108 -0.86 7.17 -11.90
C VAL A 108 -1.71 7.76 -13.02
N ALA A 109 -2.53 8.78 -12.73
CA ALA A 109 -3.32 9.47 -13.74
C ALA A 109 -2.45 10.18 -14.80
N GLY A 110 -1.28 10.70 -14.41
CA GLY A 110 -0.32 11.34 -15.31
C GLY A 110 0.66 10.40 -16.01
N ALA A 111 0.76 9.13 -15.59
CA ALA A 111 1.81 8.21 -16.01
C ALA A 111 1.68 7.68 -17.45
N GLY A 112 0.53 7.87 -18.11
CA GLY A 112 0.28 7.35 -19.46
C GLY A 112 0.44 5.83 -19.56
N THR A 113 0.89 5.34 -20.72
CA THR A 113 1.00 3.89 -21.01
C THR A 113 2.34 3.45 -21.60
N SER A 114 3.30 4.35 -21.80
CA SER A 114 4.62 4.01 -22.33
C SER A 114 5.66 3.89 -21.23
N LEU A 115 6.69 3.07 -21.42
CA LEU A 115 7.78 2.90 -20.44
C LEU A 115 8.48 4.24 -20.12
N THR A 116 8.58 5.14 -21.10
CA THR A 116 9.19 6.47 -20.92
C THR A 116 8.46 7.34 -19.89
N THR A 117 7.17 7.11 -19.68
CA THR A 117 6.36 7.85 -18.69
C THR A 117 6.06 7.01 -17.44
N LEU A 118 5.94 5.69 -17.60
CA LEU A 118 5.70 4.75 -16.50
C LEU A 118 6.90 4.56 -15.58
N VAL A 119 8.14 4.57 -16.10
CA VAL A 119 9.35 4.43 -15.28
C VAL A 119 9.55 5.63 -14.33
N PRO A 120 9.47 6.89 -14.79
CA PRO A 120 9.46 8.04 -13.90
C PRO A 120 8.31 8.03 -12.89
N ALA A 121 7.13 7.55 -13.30
CA ALA A 121 5.99 7.42 -12.39
C ALA A 121 6.26 6.41 -11.28
N LEU A 122 6.83 5.24 -11.58
CA LEU A 122 7.26 4.25 -10.57
C LEU A 122 8.28 4.85 -9.58
N GLY A 123 9.28 5.59 -10.07
CA GLY A 123 10.26 6.25 -9.20
C GLY A 123 9.63 7.32 -8.30
N THR A 124 8.63 8.04 -8.80
CA THR A 124 7.87 9.01 -8.00
C THR A 124 7.04 8.31 -6.92
N VAL A 125 6.35 7.20 -7.26
CA VAL A 125 5.60 6.38 -6.29
C VAL A 125 6.54 5.81 -5.22
N GLN A 126 7.71 5.29 -5.58
CA GLN A 126 8.73 4.85 -4.63
C GLN A 126 9.10 5.95 -3.64
N THR A 127 9.30 7.18 -4.12
CA THR A 127 9.65 8.34 -3.28
C THR A 127 8.51 8.70 -2.32
N ILE A 128 7.26 8.67 -2.80
CA ILE A 128 6.07 8.92 -1.97
C ILE A 128 5.95 7.87 -0.86
N LEU A 129 6.14 6.59 -1.18
CA LEU A 129 6.10 5.50 -0.20
C LEU A 129 7.23 5.63 0.84
N SER A 130 8.44 5.98 0.41
CA SER A 130 9.58 6.18 1.32
C SER A 130 9.32 7.36 2.27
N THR A 131 8.72 8.44 1.76
CA THR A 131 8.31 9.60 2.57
C THR A 131 7.21 9.23 3.56
N LEU A 132 6.23 8.43 3.13
CA LEU A 132 5.19 7.90 4.02
C LEU A 132 5.80 7.06 5.16
N VAL A 133 6.75 6.17 4.85
CA VAL A 133 7.47 5.39 5.87
C VAL A 133 8.14 6.32 6.88
N ALA A 134 8.91 7.30 6.42
CA ALA A 134 9.59 8.25 7.31
C ALA A 134 8.61 8.98 8.24
N ASN A 135 7.47 9.45 7.70
CA ASN A 135 6.43 10.10 8.48
C ASN A 135 5.76 9.15 9.49
N LEU A 136 5.51 7.90 9.13
CA LEU A 136 4.96 6.90 10.04
C LEU A 136 5.96 6.51 11.14
N SER A 137 7.24 6.40 10.82
CA SER A 137 8.30 6.14 11.80
C SER A 137 8.47 7.29 12.79
N ALA A 138 8.25 8.54 12.34
CA ALA A 138 8.27 9.72 13.23
C ALA A 138 7.18 9.70 14.30
N LEU A 139 6.09 8.94 14.11
CA LEU A 139 5.06 8.75 15.15
C LEU A 139 5.55 7.86 16.31
N ASN A 140 6.64 7.11 16.12
CA ASN A 140 7.27 6.25 17.12
C ASN A 140 6.31 5.24 17.78
N LEU A 141 5.48 4.57 16.96
CA LEU A 141 4.49 3.60 17.42
C LEU A 141 4.89 2.19 16.96
N THR A 142 5.10 1.28 17.91
CA THR A 142 5.48 -0.12 17.63
C THR A 142 4.40 -0.85 16.83
N ALA A 143 3.13 -0.51 17.05
CA ALA A 143 2.00 -1.05 16.30
C ALA A 143 2.05 -0.72 14.79
N LEU A 144 2.81 0.31 14.38
CA LEU A 144 3.00 0.66 12.96
C LEU A 144 4.17 -0.06 12.30
N VAL A 145 5.00 -0.80 13.05
CA VAL A 145 6.19 -1.49 12.52
C VAL A 145 5.84 -2.45 11.38
N PRO A 146 4.77 -3.27 11.43
CA PRO A 146 4.40 -4.14 10.31
C PRO A 146 4.07 -3.34 9.06
N LEU A 147 3.29 -2.26 9.19
CA LEU A 147 2.94 -1.37 8.09
C LEU A 147 4.19 -0.71 7.47
N GLN A 148 5.07 -0.16 8.31
CA GLN A 148 6.33 0.46 7.88
C GLN A 148 7.23 -0.54 7.15
N THR A 149 7.33 -1.77 7.66
CA THR A 149 8.15 -2.83 7.08
C THR A 149 7.64 -3.25 5.70
N THR A 150 6.32 -3.39 5.55
CA THR A 150 5.72 -3.71 4.25
C THR A 150 5.86 -2.56 3.24
N LEU A 151 5.62 -1.32 3.65
CA LEU A 151 5.79 -0.15 2.78
C LEU A 151 7.26 0.04 2.35
N THR A 152 8.21 -0.21 3.24
CA THR A 152 9.65 -0.15 2.94
C THR A 152 10.01 -1.21 1.90
N GLN A 153 9.60 -2.46 2.12
CA GLN A 153 9.86 -3.54 1.16
C GLN A 153 9.20 -3.26 -0.20
N LEU A 154 8.00 -2.69 -0.20
CA LEU A 154 7.32 -2.29 -1.43
C LEU A 154 8.12 -1.20 -2.16
N ALA A 155 8.53 -0.13 -1.47
CA ALA A 155 9.34 0.94 -2.06
C ALA A 155 10.65 0.39 -2.65
N THR A 156 11.35 -0.48 -1.92
CA THR A 156 12.56 -1.15 -2.42
C THR A 156 12.27 -2.00 -3.66
N THR A 157 11.17 -2.76 -3.66
CA THR A 157 10.77 -3.61 -4.78
C THR A 157 10.43 -2.78 -6.02
N LEU A 158 9.75 -1.63 -5.85
CA LEU A 158 9.52 -0.68 -6.94
C LEU A 158 10.83 -0.08 -7.47
N GLY A 159 11.78 0.23 -6.60
CA GLY A 159 13.12 0.68 -6.99
C GLY A 159 13.88 -0.35 -7.82
N SER A 160 13.77 -1.64 -7.46
CA SER A 160 14.29 -2.74 -8.27
C SER A 160 13.62 -2.83 -9.63
N ALA A 161 12.29 -2.63 -9.71
CA ALA A 161 11.58 -2.60 -11.00
C ALA A 161 12.09 -1.46 -11.89
N VAL A 162 12.23 -0.24 -11.35
CA VAL A 162 12.79 0.91 -12.07
C VAL A 162 14.19 0.60 -12.60
N SER A 163 15.05 0.03 -11.75
CA SER A 163 16.44 -0.31 -12.12
C SER A 163 16.50 -1.36 -13.24
N GLN A 164 15.61 -2.35 -13.20
CA GLN A 164 15.55 -3.41 -14.23
C GLN A 164 14.93 -2.96 -15.55
N ILE A 165 14.10 -1.93 -15.56
CA ILE A 165 13.55 -1.37 -16.81
C ILE A 165 14.55 -0.41 -17.46
N SER A 166 15.34 0.30 -16.64
CA SER A 166 16.27 1.35 -17.11
C SER A 166 17.67 0.83 -17.45
N GLY A 167 18.04 -0.36 -16.97
CA GLY A 167 19.26 -1.08 -17.34
C GLY A 167 19.07 -1.98 -18.55
#